data_AF-A0A2G2BGU0-F1
#
_entry.id   AF-A0A2G2BGU0-F1
#
_cell.length_a   1.000
_cell.length_b   1.000
_cell.length_c   1.000
_cell.angle_alpha   90.00
_cell.angle_beta   90.00
_cell.angle_gamma   90.00
#
_symmetry.space_group_name_H-M   'P 1'
#
loop_
_entity.id
_entity.type
_entity.pdbx_description
1 polymer ?
#
loop_
_entity_poly.entity_id
_entity_poly.type
_entity_poly.pdbx_seq_one_letter_code
_entity_poly.pdbx_strand_id
1 'polypeptide(L)'
;MKAKINNVTVFVGPLSRFELCKQEILAERGANEEDLEVFLDTIEVRTQVRDAIEQKAGDTLSMLGTTSDAAALATLGVAALTVSIASSANYTEFKNAFLGALGELAGDQDMVAISTSFLGKIKTGEVIIPAMAKGIGLVIADIEARSTAVSQALIAAKAG
;
A
#
# COMPACT_ATOMS: atom_id res chain seq x y z
N MET A 1 -13.86 -7.34 18.76
CA MET A 1 -12.96 -7.23 19.92
C MET A 1 -13.49 -8.04 21.10
N LYS A 2 -12.60 -8.47 22.00
CA LYS A 2 -12.91 -8.94 23.34
C LYS A 2 -12.14 -8.13 24.38
N ALA A 3 -12.82 -7.65 25.42
CA ALA A 3 -12.15 -7.00 26.56
C ALA A 3 -12.26 -7.89 27.80
N LYS A 4 -11.18 -7.96 28.57
CA LYS A 4 -11.09 -8.75 29.80
C LYS A 4 -10.59 -7.90 30.96
N ILE A 5 -11.05 -8.24 32.16
CA ILE A 5 -10.52 -7.72 33.43
C ILE A 5 -10.23 -8.92 34.31
N ASN A 6 -9.01 -9.03 34.84
CA ASN A 6 -8.57 -10.19 35.63
C ASN A 6 -8.91 -11.53 34.96
N ASN A 7 -8.66 -11.61 33.65
CA ASN A 7 -8.93 -12.75 32.77
C ASN A 7 -10.42 -13.12 32.54
N VAL A 8 -11.37 -12.34 33.08
CA VAL A 8 -12.81 -12.50 32.84
C VAL A 8 -13.25 -11.61 31.69
N THR A 9 -13.93 -12.17 30.69
CA THR A 9 -14.48 -11.39 29.56
C THR A 9 -15.59 -10.48 30.04
N VAL A 10 -15.40 -9.17 29.88
CA VAL A 10 -16.36 -8.13 30.28
C VAL A 10 -17.07 -7.50 29.08
N PHE A 11 -16.52 -7.63 27.88
CA PHE A 11 -17.13 -7.13 26.66
C PHE A 11 -16.77 -7.99 25.44
N VAL A 12 -17.74 -8.20 24.56
CA VAL A 12 -17.54 -8.76 23.23
C VAL A 12 -18.35 -7.94 22.24
N GLY A 13 -17.68 -7.36 21.25
CA GLY A 13 -18.33 -6.47 20.30
C GLY A 13 -17.33 -5.59 19.55
N PRO A 14 -17.81 -4.62 18.77
CA PRO A 14 -16.94 -3.69 18.06
C PRO A 14 -16.25 -2.73 19.03
N LEU A 15 -14.98 -2.43 18.76
CA LEU A 15 -14.20 -1.46 19.55
C LEU A 15 -14.90 -0.10 19.73
N SER A 16 -15.53 0.43 18.68
CA SER A 16 -16.24 1.72 18.76
C SER A 16 -17.32 1.73 19.83
N ARG A 17 -18.03 0.62 20.03
CA ARG A 17 -19.04 0.48 21.07
C ARG A 17 -18.41 0.32 22.44
N PHE A 18 -17.27 -0.36 22.53
CA PHE A 18 -16.53 -0.48 23.78
C PHE A 18 -16.01 0.86 24.27
N GLU A 19 -15.42 1.68 23.40
CA GLU A 19 -14.90 3.01 23.80
C GLU A 19 -16.01 3.90 24.39
N LEU A 20 -17.26 3.75 23.92
CA LEU A 20 -18.41 4.48 24.45
C LEU A 20 -18.83 4.02 25.85
N CYS A 21 -18.65 2.74 26.19
CA CYS A 21 -19.07 2.18 27.49
C CYS A 21 -17.91 1.77 28.40
N LYS A 22 -16.65 2.03 28.00
CA LYS A 22 -15.44 1.61 28.73
C LYS A 22 -15.45 2.07 30.18
N GLN A 23 -15.76 3.35 30.41
CA GLN A 23 -15.80 3.93 31.75
C GLN A 23 -16.90 3.32 32.64
N GLU A 24 -18.06 3.00 32.05
CA GLU A 24 -19.15 2.34 32.77
C GLU A 24 -18.76 0.90 33.16
N ILE A 25 -18.14 0.15 32.24
CA ILE A 25 -17.67 -1.21 32.49
C ILE A 25 -16.61 -1.23 33.61
N LEU A 26 -15.67 -0.27 33.61
CA LEU A 26 -14.64 -0.16 34.65
C LEU A 26 -15.25 0.19 36.01
N ALA A 27 -16.19 1.14 36.04
CA ALA A 27 -16.91 1.51 37.26
C ALA A 27 -17.73 0.34 37.84
N GLU A 28 -18.47 -0.40 37.01
CA GLU A 28 -19.24 -1.57 37.43
C GLU A 28 -18.37 -2.71 37.98
N ARG A 29 -17.14 -2.83 37.47
CA ARG A 29 -16.19 -3.87 37.87
C ARG A 29 -15.25 -3.44 38.98
N GLY A 30 -15.29 -2.17 39.40
CA GLY A 30 -14.38 -1.61 40.39
C GLY A 30 -12.91 -1.73 39.98
N ALA A 31 -12.65 -1.64 38.67
CA ALA A 31 -11.34 -1.88 38.06
C ALA A 31 -10.80 -0.60 37.42
N ASN A 32 -9.49 -0.52 37.30
CA ASN A 32 -8.82 0.58 36.61
C ASN A 32 -8.47 0.19 35.17
N GLU A 33 -8.06 1.15 34.35
CA GLU A 33 -7.63 0.86 32.97
C GLU A 33 -6.42 -0.09 32.91
N GLU A 34 -5.58 -0.11 33.94
CA GLU A 34 -4.42 -1.01 34.02
C GLU A 34 -4.83 -2.49 34.15
N ASP A 35 -6.04 -2.76 34.66
CA ASP A 35 -6.58 -4.12 34.81
C ASP A 35 -7.25 -4.63 33.52
N LEU A 36 -7.35 -3.76 32.50
CA LEU A 36 -8.10 -4.00 31.27
C LEU A 36 -7.19 -4.52 30.15
N GLU A 37 -7.48 -5.74 29.69
CA GLU A 37 -6.86 -6.33 28.51
C GLU A 37 -7.82 -6.28 27.32
N VAL A 38 -7.41 -5.61 26.23
CA VAL A 38 -8.21 -5.49 25.00
C VAL A 38 -7.59 -6.34 23.89
N PHE A 39 -8.39 -7.25 23.34
CA PHE A 39 -8.02 -8.15 22.25
C PHE A 39 -8.81 -7.79 21.00
N LEU A 40 -8.18 -7.12 20.05
CA LEU A 40 -8.77 -6.82 18.75
C LEU A 40 -8.80 -8.08 17.88
N ASP A 41 -9.89 -8.26 17.14
CA ASP A 41 -9.91 -9.27 16.09
C ASP A 41 -9.25 -8.74 14.81
N THR A 42 -8.94 -9.64 13.86
CA THR A 42 -8.24 -9.29 12.62
C THR A 42 -8.99 -8.26 11.78
N ILE A 43 -10.33 -8.20 11.88
CA ILE A 43 -11.15 -7.25 11.13
C ILE A 43 -10.98 -5.85 11.73
N GLU A 44 -11.04 -5.72 13.05
CA GLU A 44 -10.85 -4.44 13.73
C GLU A 44 -9.45 -3.88 13.57
N VAL A 45 -8.42 -4.73 13.66
CA VAL A 45 -7.04 -4.32 13.37
C VAL A 45 -6.95 -3.77 11.95
N ARG A 46 -7.58 -4.44 10.97
CA ARG A 46 -7.60 -3.99 9.58
C ARG A 46 -8.35 -2.66 9.41
N THR A 47 -9.45 -2.47 10.12
CA THR A 47 -10.21 -1.21 10.10
C THR A 47 -9.40 -0.07 10.67
N GLN A 48 -8.80 -0.22 11.86
CA GLN A 48 -7.93 0.80 12.45
C GLN A 48 -6.76 1.18 11.55
N VAL A 49 -6.14 0.19 10.87
CA VAL A 49 -5.06 0.46 9.93
C VAL A 49 -5.57 1.27 8.73
N ARG A 50 -6.77 1.00 8.21
CA ARG A 50 -7.36 1.78 7.11
C ARG A 50 -7.67 3.20 7.53
N ASP A 51 -8.26 3.38 8.71
CA ASP A 51 -8.57 4.71 9.25
C ASP A 51 -7.29 5.51 9.45
N ALA A 52 -6.22 4.88 9.95
CA ALA A 52 -4.92 5.51 10.10
C ALA A 52 -4.27 5.87 8.75
N ILE A 53 -4.46 5.05 7.72
CA ILE A 53 -3.99 5.36 6.36
C ILE A 53 -4.76 6.56 5.82
N GLU A 54 -6.08 6.58 5.92
CA GLU A 54 -6.93 7.69 5.45
C GLU A 54 -6.55 9.01 6.14
N GLN A 55 -6.32 9.00 7.45
CA GLN A 55 -5.91 10.20 8.20
C GLN A 55 -4.50 10.69 7.85
N LYS A 56 -3.56 9.79 7.52
CA LYS A 56 -2.13 10.14 7.36
C LYS A 56 -1.68 10.29 5.91
N ALA A 57 -2.24 9.50 4.99
CA ALA A 57 -1.87 9.48 3.58
C ALA A 57 -2.79 10.32 2.70
N GLY A 58 -3.90 10.81 3.25
CA GLY A 58 -4.91 11.58 2.53
C GLY A 58 -6.12 10.75 2.13
N ASP A 59 -7.10 11.41 1.52
CA ASP A 59 -8.33 10.77 1.10
C ASP A 59 -8.12 9.82 -0.09
N THR A 60 -9.15 8.99 -0.35
CA THR A 60 -9.09 7.97 -1.42
C THR A 60 -8.83 8.59 -2.79
N LEU A 61 -9.34 9.80 -3.06
CA LEU A 61 -9.15 10.48 -4.35
C LEU A 61 -7.71 10.94 -4.56
N SER A 62 -7.10 11.53 -3.53
CA SER A 62 -5.70 11.95 -3.57
C SER A 62 -4.78 10.75 -3.73
N MET A 63 -5.04 9.66 -2.99
CA MET A 63 -4.29 8.41 -3.13
C MET A 63 -4.42 7.80 -4.53
N LEU A 64 -5.62 7.84 -5.13
CA LEU A 64 -5.84 7.37 -6.49
C LEU A 64 -5.12 8.25 -7.52
N GLY A 65 -5.08 9.58 -7.30
CA GLY A 65 -4.30 10.52 -8.10
C GLY A 65 -2.82 10.15 -8.12
N THR A 66 -2.19 10.04 -6.94
CA THR A 66 -0.78 9.63 -6.82
C THR A 66 -0.51 8.24 -7.41
N THR A 67 -1.45 7.29 -7.24
CA THR A 67 -1.34 5.96 -7.85
C THR A 67 -1.41 6.03 -9.37
N SER A 68 -2.29 6.87 -9.91
CA SER A 68 -2.44 7.07 -11.35
C SER A 68 -1.20 7.72 -11.95
N ASP A 69 -0.60 8.71 -11.29
CA ASP A 69 0.65 9.33 -11.71
C ASP A 69 1.80 8.32 -11.75
N ALA A 70 1.93 7.49 -10.69
CA ALA A 70 2.93 6.42 -10.65
C ALA A 70 2.71 5.39 -11.77
N ALA A 71 1.45 5.02 -12.04
CA ALA A 71 1.11 4.11 -13.14
C ALA A 71 1.39 4.73 -14.51
N ALA A 72 1.15 6.03 -14.69
CA ALA A 72 1.46 6.75 -15.92
C ALA A 72 2.98 6.75 -16.17
N LEU A 73 3.80 7.06 -15.15
CA LEU A 73 5.25 6.99 -15.24
C LEU A 73 5.75 5.58 -15.58
N ALA A 74 5.20 4.55 -14.93
CA ALA A 74 5.55 3.16 -15.24
C ALA A 74 5.19 2.79 -16.68
N THR A 75 4.01 3.22 -17.15
CA THR A 75 3.54 2.97 -18.53
C THR A 75 4.46 3.66 -19.55
N LEU A 76 4.86 4.90 -19.30
CA LEU A 76 5.81 5.63 -20.14
C LEU A 76 7.17 4.92 -20.19
N GLY A 77 7.66 4.42 -19.04
CA GLY A 77 8.88 3.62 -18.98
C GLY A 77 8.80 2.34 -19.82
N VAL A 78 7.67 1.63 -19.79
CA VAL A 78 7.43 0.44 -20.62
C VAL A 78 7.35 0.80 -22.11
N ALA A 79 6.73 1.92 -22.46
CA ALA A 79 6.69 2.40 -23.84
C ALA A 79 8.10 2.74 -24.37
N ALA A 80 8.89 3.49 -23.60
CA ALA A 80 10.27 3.80 -23.92
C ALA A 80 11.12 2.53 -24.08
N LEU A 81 10.95 1.55 -23.19
CA LEU A 81 11.62 0.24 -23.26
C LEU A 81 11.26 -0.49 -24.57
N THR A 82 9.97 -0.56 -24.89
CA THR A 82 9.45 -1.27 -26.07
C THR A 82 10.00 -0.69 -27.36
N VAL A 83 9.93 0.64 -27.51
CA VAL A 83 10.44 1.33 -28.71
C VAL A 83 11.94 1.16 -28.83
N SER A 84 12.69 1.30 -27.73
CA SER A 84 14.15 1.20 -27.73
C SER A 84 14.62 -0.22 -28.08
N ILE A 85 13.93 -1.25 -27.61
CA ILE A 85 14.23 -2.65 -27.99
C ILE A 85 13.98 -2.86 -29.48
N ALA A 86 12.84 -2.36 -30.00
CA ALA A 86 12.48 -2.55 -31.40
C ALA A 86 13.42 -1.82 -32.38
N SER A 87 14.03 -0.71 -31.95
CA SER A 87 14.86 0.14 -32.81
C SER A 87 16.37 -0.12 -32.71
N SER A 88 16.81 -1.02 -31.83
CA SER A 88 18.24 -1.22 -31.54
C SER A 88 18.74 -2.59 -31.99
N ALA A 89 19.90 -2.63 -32.65
CA ALA A 89 20.50 -3.89 -33.12
C ALA A 89 21.36 -4.57 -32.05
N ASN A 90 21.76 -3.84 -31.01
CA ASN A 90 22.62 -4.33 -29.95
C ASN A 90 22.37 -3.59 -28.62
N TYR A 91 22.98 -4.09 -27.55
CA TYR A 91 22.80 -3.57 -26.20
C TYR A 91 23.21 -2.10 -26.04
N THR A 92 24.28 -1.66 -26.71
CA THR A 92 24.78 -0.28 -26.59
C THR A 92 23.80 0.70 -27.19
N GLU A 93 23.29 0.41 -28.39
CA GLU A 93 22.23 1.19 -29.04
C GLU A 93 20.97 1.22 -28.18
N PHE A 94 20.55 0.07 -27.66
CA PHE A 94 19.40 -0.05 -26.77
C PHE A 94 19.54 0.85 -25.54
N LYS A 95 20.67 0.76 -24.85
CA LYS A 95 20.94 1.56 -23.65
C LYS A 95 20.86 3.05 -23.95
N ASN A 96 21.46 3.49 -25.05
CA ASN A 96 21.46 4.90 -25.44
C ASN A 96 20.06 5.37 -25.84
N ALA A 97 19.33 4.58 -26.64
CA ALA A 97 17.97 4.89 -27.05
C ALA A 97 17.00 4.96 -25.85
N PHE A 98 17.12 4.00 -24.92
CA PHE A 98 16.26 3.95 -23.73
C PHE A 98 16.51 5.12 -22.78
N LEU A 99 17.79 5.41 -22.48
CA LEU A 99 18.13 6.56 -21.64
C LEU A 99 17.80 7.89 -22.33
N GLY A 100 17.96 7.97 -23.66
CA GLY A 100 17.54 9.13 -24.45
C GLY A 100 16.04 9.38 -24.36
N ALA A 101 15.22 8.36 -24.60
CA ALA A 101 13.76 8.45 -24.51
C ALA A 101 13.28 8.86 -23.11
N LEU A 102 13.90 8.33 -22.05
CA LEU A 102 13.61 8.77 -20.68
C LEU A 102 14.08 10.21 -20.41
N GLY A 103 15.21 10.63 -20.98
CA GLY A 103 15.71 12.00 -20.88
C GLY A 103 14.78 13.01 -21.54
N GLU A 104 14.27 12.71 -22.74
CA GLU A 104 13.29 13.57 -23.44
C GLU A 104 12.01 13.77 -22.62
N LEU A 105 11.53 12.71 -21.95
CA LEU A 105 10.36 12.79 -21.07
C LEU A 105 10.61 13.62 -19.80
N ALA A 106 11.87 13.74 -19.38
CA ALA A 106 12.26 14.46 -18.17
C ALA A 106 12.64 15.92 -18.42
N GLY A 107 12.73 16.34 -19.69
CA GLY A 107 13.20 17.68 -20.08
C GLY A 107 14.65 17.90 -19.65
N ASP A 108 14.90 18.99 -18.91
CA ASP A 108 16.24 19.36 -18.46
C ASP A 108 16.72 18.58 -17.22
N GLN A 109 15.95 17.59 -16.76
CA GLN A 109 16.28 16.82 -15.55
C GLN A 109 17.10 15.57 -15.83
N ASP A 110 18.12 15.33 -15.02
CA ASP A 110 18.93 14.10 -15.07
C ASP A 110 18.19 12.93 -14.42
N MET A 111 17.54 12.12 -15.26
CA MET A 111 16.79 10.93 -14.80
C MET A 111 17.66 9.89 -14.09
N VAL A 112 18.94 9.78 -14.45
CA VAL A 112 19.84 8.83 -13.79
C VAL A 112 20.13 9.31 -12.37
N ALA A 113 20.41 10.60 -12.20
CA ALA A 113 20.60 11.20 -10.88
C ALA A 113 19.34 11.11 -10.02
N ILE A 114 18.16 11.40 -10.58
CA ILE A 114 16.87 11.30 -9.88
C ILE A 114 16.61 9.87 -9.42
N SER A 115 16.76 8.90 -10.32
CA SER A 115 16.53 7.49 -10.02
C SER A 115 17.52 6.97 -8.98
N THR A 116 18.78 7.39 -9.07
CA THR A 116 19.83 7.02 -8.10
C THR A 116 19.52 7.60 -6.72
N SER A 117 19.13 8.87 -6.65
CA SER A 117 18.73 9.55 -5.42
C SER A 117 17.52 8.86 -4.77
N PHE A 118 16.45 8.63 -5.55
CA PHE A 118 15.25 7.96 -5.08
C PHE A 118 15.54 6.55 -4.53
N LEU A 119 16.34 5.76 -5.25
CA LEU A 119 16.76 4.44 -4.78
C LEU A 119 17.62 4.53 -3.50
N GLY A 120 18.45 5.55 -3.37
CA GLY A 120 19.21 5.84 -2.15
C GLY A 120 18.30 6.11 -0.95
N LYS A 121 17.23 6.90 -1.14
CA LYS A 121 16.22 7.17 -0.11
C LYS A 121 15.46 5.91 0.32
N ILE A 122 15.16 5.01 -0.62
CA ILE A 122 14.56 3.71 -0.31
C ILE A 122 15.52 2.86 0.53
N LYS A 123 16.78 2.75 0.11
CA LYS A 123 17.80 1.94 0.82
C LYS A 123 18.08 2.41 2.23
N THR A 124 18.02 3.71 2.47
CA THR A 124 18.23 4.33 3.79
C THR A 124 16.97 4.34 4.66
N GLY A 125 15.81 4.00 4.09
CA GLY A 125 14.52 4.04 4.80
C GLY A 125 13.90 5.44 4.91
N GLU A 126 14.47 6.46 4.27
CA GLU A 126 13.86 7.79 4.15
C GLU A 126 12.53 7.72 3.37
N VAL A 127 12.48 6.90 2.32
CA VAL A 127 11.25 6.57 1.59
C VAL A 127 10.88 5.12 1.89
N ILE A 128 9.73 4.92 2.54
CA ILE A 128 9.22 3.60 2.87
C ILE A 128 8.11 3.23 1.88
N ILE A 129 8.33 2.19 1.08
CA ILE A 129 7.30 1.62 0.21
C ILE A 129 6.63 0.43 0.87
N PRO A 130 5.35 0.11 0.55
CA PRO A 130 4.63 -1.01 1.18
C PRO A 130 5.37 -2.36 1.12
N ALA A 131 6.15 -2.61 0.07
CA ALA A 131 6.96 -3.83 -0.06
C ALA A 131 8.04 -3.95 1.02
N MET A 132 8.54 -2.84 1.57
CA MET A 132 9.51 -2.85 2.68
C MET A 132 8.84 -3.18 4.00
N ALA A 133 7.62 -2.68 4.23
CA ALA A 133 6.88 -2.91 5.48
C ALA A 133 6.18 -4.27 5.50
N LYS A 134 5.55 -4.66 4.39
CA LYS A 134 4.78 -5.91 4.26
C LYS A 134 5.64 -7.09 3.78
N GLY A 135 6.77 -6.83 3.12
CA GLY A 135 7.56 -7.84 2.42
C GLY A 135 7.10 -8.06 0.98
N ILE A 136 8.07 -8.19 0.06
CA ILE A 136 7.81 -8.26 -1.38
C ILE A 136 6.92 -9.44 -1.79
N GLY A 137 7.10 -10.60 -1.17
CA GLY A 137 6.28 -11.79 -1.47
C GLY A 137 4.79 -11.58 -1.15
N LEU A 138 4.48 -10.89 -0.05
CA LEU A 138 3.10 -10.58 0.31
C LEU A 138 2.49 -9.48 -0.57
N VAL A 139 3.30 -8.58 -1.13
CA VAL A 139 2.82 -7.62 -2.12
C VAL A 139 2.53 -8.31 -3.45
N ILE A 140 3.40 -9.22 -3.89
CA ILE A 140 3.18 -10.02 -5.11
C ILE A 140 1.92 -10.87 -4.96
N ALA A 141 1.75 -11.57 -3.84
CA ALA A 141 0.56 -12.38 -3.58
C ALA A 141 -0.75 -11.55 -3.64
N ASP A 142 -0.74 -10.32 -3.12
CA ASP A 142 -1.89 -9.41 -3.25
C ASP A 142 -2.18 -9.03 -4.71
N ILE A 143 -1.12 -8.76 -5.48
CA ILE A 143 -1.23 -8.42 -6.91
C ILE A 143 -1.80 -9.60 -7.69
N GLU A 144 -1.30 -10.82 -7.45
CA GLU A 144 -1.78 -12.04 -8.07
C GLU A 144 -3.27 -12.25 -7.78
N ALA A 145 -3.64 -12.26 -6.50
CA ALA A 145 -5.03 -12.49 -6.08
C ALA A 145 -6.01 -11.49 -6.72
N ARG A 146 -5.66 -10.20 -6.71
CA ARG A 146 -6.52 -9.15 -7.30
C ARG A 146 -6.57 -9.22 -8.82
N SER A 147 -5.43 -9.37 -9.48
CA SER A 147 -5.35 -9.45 -10.94
C SER A 147 -6.11 -10.66 -11.49
N THR A 148 -6.01 -11.80 -10.82
CA THR A 148 -6.77 -13.01 -11.17
C THR A 148 -8.26 -12.80 -11.02
N ALA A 149 -8.73 -12.25 -9.88
CA ALA A 149 -10.15 -11.99 -9.66
C ALA A 149 -10.74 -11.04 -10.72
N VAL A 150 -10.02 -9.98 -11.08
CA VAL A 150 -10.44 -9.04 -12.14
C VAL A 150 -10.50 -9.76 -13.49
N SER A 151 -9.47 -10.53 -13.83
CA SER A 151 -9.42 -11.27 -15.10
C SER A 151 -10.56 -12.29 -15.22
N GLN A 152 -10.88 -13.00 -14.14
CA GLN A 152 -12.03 -13.92 -14.08
C GLN A 152 -13.36 -13.19 -14.32
N ALA A 153 -13.55 -12.01 -13.70
CA ALA A 153 -14.75 -11.20 -13.93
C ALA A 153 -14.87 -10.75 -15.40
N LEU A 154 -13.76 -10.35 -16.04
CA LEU A 154 -13.73 -9.97 -17.45
C LEU A 154 -14.01 -11.16 -18.39
N ILE A 155 -13.49 -12.35 -18.06
CA ILE A 155 -13.77 -13.58 -18.82
C ILE A 155 -15.25 -13.94 -18.72
N ALA A 156 -15.82 -13.93 -17.51
CA ALA A 156 -17.24 -14.21 -17.30
C ALA A 156 -18.15 -13.21 -18.05
N ALA A 157 -17.81 -11.92 -18.02
CA ALA A 157 -18.55 -10.87 -18.73
C ALA A 157 -18.48 -10.99 -20.26
N LYS A 158 -17.43 -11.61 -20.81
CA LYS A 158 -17.33 -11.89 -22.26
C LYS A 158 -18.07 -13.15 -22.69
N ALA A 159 -18.41 -14.03 -21.75
CA ALA A 159 -19.05 -15.33 -22.01
C ALA A 159 -20.58 -15.30 -21.84
N GLY A 160 -21.14 -14.24 -21.25
CA GLY A 160 -22.58 -13.99 -21.16
C GLY A 160 -23.03 -12.93 -22.15
#